data_AF-A0A1A7C8D7-F1
#
_entry.id   AF-A0A1A7C8D7-F1
#
_cell.length_a   1.000
_cell.length_b   1.000
_cell.length_c   1.000
_cell.angle_alpha   90.00
_cell.angle_beta   90.00
_cell.angle_gamma   90.00
#
_symmetry.space_group_name_H-M   'P 1'
#
loop_
_entity.id
_entity.type
_entity.pdbx_description
1 polymer ?
#
loop_
_entity_poly.entity_id
_entity_poly.type
_entity_poly.pdbx_seq_one_letter_code
_entity_poly.pdbx_strand_id
1 'polypeptide(L)'
;MAVRYRFLASEQDHHLVIDWFSALGHEMTVQAHPDGIWFYFRAMATQALPDAQQIDQKTTPLVWVSTPRKRQDLLWTDAEVCFTATPLKSQFPQLHRIALAFATWLKQFDLVFSRKDEVAPEWSYYLEGGLQNSGDNLYALPQAMDALRNGRYFVSHGANDTVVDTVAKALRLRGHAFDTHYPV
;
A
#
# COMPACT_ATOMS: atom_id res chain seq x y z
N MET A 1 4.59 12.05 12.93
CA MET A 1 3.66 11.49 11.92
C MET A 1 3.82 9.97 11.90
N ALA A 2 2.80 9.24 11.45
CA ALA A 2 2.89 7.80 11.24
C ALA A 2 3.94 7.50 10.15
N VAL A 3 4.56 6.32 10.20
CA VAL A 3 5.51 5.89 9.17
C VAL A 3 4.74 5.11 8.11
N ARG A 4 4.83 5.52 6.85
CA ARG A 4 4.08 4.95 5.73
C ARG A 4 5.02 4.51 4.62
N TYR A 5 4.66 3.42 3.96
CA TYR A 5 5.35 2.90 2.80
C TYR A 5 4.32 2.57 1.73
N ARG A 6 4.45 3.20 0.57
CA ARG A 6 3.60 2.96 -0.60
C ARG A 6 4.33 2.10 -1.61
N PHE A 7 3.62 1.21 -2.26
CA PHE A 7 4.15 0.30 -3.28
C PHE A 7 3.04 -0.13 -4.23
N LEU A 8 3.41 -0.53 -5.44
CA LEU A 8 2.46 -1.12 -6.37
C LEU A 8 2.35 -2.61 -6.06
N ALA A 9 1.11 -3.07 -5.91
CA ALA A 9 0.79 -4.46 -5.66
C ALA A 9 -0.47 -4.82 -6.44
N SER A 10 -0.53 -6.07 -6.90
CA SER A 10 -1.76 -6.72 -7.33
C SER A 10 -2.48 -7.38 -6.15
N GLU A 11 -3.71 -7.83 -6.36
CA GLU A 11 -4.45 -8.66 -5.39
C GLU A 11 -3.67 -9.91 -5.00
N GLN A 12 -2.87 -10.48 -5.91
CA GLN A 12 -2.01 -11.64 -5.65
C GLN A 12 -0.76 -11.27 -4.85
N ASP A 13 -0.15 -10.11 -5.13
CA ASP A 13 1.02 -9.61 -4.40
C ASP A 13 0.72 -9.31 -2.93
N HIS A 14 -0.53 -9.05 -2.58
CA HIS A 14 -0.93 -8.76 -1.20
C HIS A 14 -0.51 -9.88 -0.23
N HIS A 15 -0.52 -11.13 -0.68
CA HIS A 15 -0.06 -12.27 0.11
C HIS A 15 1.43 -12.17 0.48
N LEU A 16 2.29 -11.62 -0.39
CA LEU A 16 3.72 -11.45 -0.09
C LEU A 16 3.94 -10.54 1.12
N VAL A 17 3.13 -9.49 1.27
CA VAL A 17 3.20 -8.58 2.41
C VAL A 17 2.71 -9.26 3.69
N ILE A 18 1.60 -10.01 3.61
CA ILE A 18 1.07 -10.79 4.74
C ILE A 18 2.08 -11.85 5.19
N ASP A 19 2.67 -12.58 4.24
CA ASP A 19 3.66 -13.62 4.49
C ASP A 19 4.92 -13.02 5.12
N TRP A 20 5.36 -11.85 4.65
CA TRP A 20 6.48 -11.13 5.24
C TRP A 20 6.24 -10.80 6.72
N PHE A 21 5.06 -10.27 7.06
CA PHE A 21 4.71 -10.00 8.45
C PHE A 21 4.62 -11.29 9.27
N SER A 22 4.01 -12.34 8.71
CA SER A 22 3.86 -13.64 9.36
C SER A 22 5.21 -14.31 9.67
N ALA A 23 6.22 -14.08 8.81
CA ALA A 23 7.57 -14.61 8.97
C ALA A 23 8.39 -13.94 10.09
N LEU A 24 7.93 -12.83 10.68
CA LEU A 24 8.67 -12.12 11.73
C LEU A 24 8.76 -12.90 13.06
N GLY A 25 7.98 -13.96 13.24
CA GLY A 25 7.97 -14.77 14.47
C GLY A 25 7.45 -14.03 15.71
N HIS A 26 6.80 -12.88 15.53
CA HIS A 26 6.17 -12.13 16.61
C HIS A 26 4.74 -12.61 16.87
N GLU A 27 4.34 -12.59 18.14
CA GLU A 27 2.95 -12.81 18.50
C GLU A 27 2.09 -11.64 17.99
N MET A 28 1.22 -11.94 17.02
CA MET A 28 0.38 -10.95 16.36
C MET A 28 -1.08 -11.39 16.33
N THR A 29 -1.99 -10.42 16.41
CA THR A 29 -3.39 -10.61 16.00
C THR A 29 -3.61 -9.97 14.67
N VAL A 30 -4.15 -10.75 13.74
CA VAL A 30 -4.51 -10.31 12.40
C VAL A 30 -6.01 -10.11 12.38
N GLN A 31 -6.46 -8.93 11.99
CA GLN A 31 -7.87 -8.60 11.84
C GLN A 31 -8.14 -8.05 10.45
N ALA A 32 -9.09 -8.64 9.74
CA ALA A 32 -9.57 -8.11 8.48
C ALA A 32 -10.40 -6.83 8.70
N HIS A 33 -10.24 -5.87 7.81
CA HIS A 33 -10.99 -4.62 7.74
C HIS A 33 -11.47 -4.44 6.28
N PRO A 34 -12.59 -3.73 6.01
CA PRO A 34 -13.05 -3.52 4.64
C PRO A 34 -11.95 -3.06 3.68
N ASP A 35 -11.07 -2.15 4.12
CA ASP A 35 -10.01 -1.53 3.33
C ASP A 35 -8.61 -2.08 3.55
N GLY A 36 -8.46 -3.20 4.26
CA GLY A 36 -7.14 -3.79 4.49
C GLY A 36 -7.07 -4.76 5.65
N ILE A 37 -5.87 -4.95 6.16
CA ILE A 37 -5.57 -5.87 7.26
C ILE A 37 -4.85 -5.13 8.36
N TRP A 38 -5.24 -5.41 9.60
CA TRP A 38 -4.62 -4.87 10.81
C TRP A 38 -3.76 -5.95 11.45
N PHE A 39 -2.48 -5.64 11.68
CA PHE A 39 -1.55 -6.44 12.44
C PHE A 39 -1.29 -5.76 13.78
N TYR A 40 -1.79 -6.37 14.85
CA TYR A 40 -1.56 -5.92 16.21
C TYR A 40 -0.45 -6.76 16.85
N PHE A 41 0.65 -6.11 17.26
CA PHE A 41 1.80 -6.78 17.86
C PHE A 41 1.63 -6.91 19.38
N ARG A 42 1.02 -8.02 19.83
CA ARG A 42 0.66 -8.28 21.23
C ARG A 42 1.82 -8.11 22.19
N ALA A 43 2.97 -8.71 21.84
CA ALA A 43 4.17 -8.70 22.68
C ALA A 43 4.74 -7.28 22.93
N MET A 44 4.33 -6.29 22.14
CA MET A 44 4.79 -4.90 22.25
C MET A 44 3.78 -3.99 22.93
N ALA A 45 2.58 -4.49 23.23
CA ALA A 45 1.54 -3.71 23.87
C ALA A 45 1.70 -3.73 25.38
N THR A 46 1.45 -2.58 26.01
CA THR A 46 1.43 -2.43 27.47
C THR A 46 0.06 -2.79 28.07
N GLN A 47 -0.95 -2.95 27.23
CA GLN A 47 -2.34 -3.25 27.60
C GLN A 47 -2.89 -4.34 26.68
N ALA A 48 -3.88 -5.09 27.17
CA ALA A 48 -4.63 -6.03 26.33
C ALA A 48 -5.28 -5.31 25.15
N LEU A 49 -5.47 -6.02 24.02
CA LEU A 49 -6.12 -5.49 22.84
C LEU A 49 -7.53 -4.97 23.21
N PRO A 50 -7.82 -3.66 23.08
CA PRO A 50 -9.17 -3.15 23.21
C PRO A 50 -10.07 -3.72 22.13
N ASP A 51 -11.39 -3.70 22.34
CA ASP A 51 -12.34 -3.98 21.26
C ASP A 51 -12.00 -3.12 20.03
N ALA A 52 -12.13 -3.69 18.83
CA ALA A 52 -11.65 -3.06 17.59
C ALA A 52 -12.18 -1.63 17.36
N GLN A 53 -13.34 -1.29 17.91
CA GLN A 53 -13.95 0.04 17.85
C GLN A 53 -13.29 1.09 18.76
N GLN A 54 -12.45 0.68 19.70
CA GLN A 54 -11.83 1.53 20.73
C GLN A 54 -10.30 1.60 20.62
N ILE A 55 -9.70 1.04 19.57
CA ILE A 55 -8.24 1.06 19.40
C ILE A 55 -7.76 2.48 19.08
N ASP A 56 -7.00 3.09 20.00
CA ASP A 56 -6.24 4.29 19.70
C ASP A 56 -4.99 3.93 18.88
N GLN A 57 -5.08 4.16 17.57
CA GLN A 57 -4.02 3.85 16.61
C GLN A 57 -2.69 4.54 16.92
N LYS A 58 -2.69 5.67 17.62
CA LYS A 58 -1.46 6.43 17.91
C LYS A 58 -0.66 5.84 19.06
N THR A 59 -1.32 5.15 19.98
CA THR A 59 -0.73 4.61 21.21
C THR A 59 -0.74 3.08 21.24
N THR A 60 -1.19 2.44 20.16
CA THR A 60 -1.23 0.99 20.00
C THR A 60 -0.16 0.53 19.00
N PRO A 61 0.59 -0.56 19.25
CA PRO A 61 1.57 -1.11 18.31
C PRO A 61 0.86 -1.83 17.14
N LEU A 62 0.29 -1.03 16.25
CA LEU A 62 -0.57 -1.45 15.17
C LEU A 62 0.08 -1.12 13.81
N VAL A 63 -0.09 -2.04 12.87
CA VAL A 63 0.23 -1.84 11.46
C VAL A 63 -1.02 -2.07 10.64
N TRP A 64 -1.35 -1.10 9.79
CA TRP A 64 -2.40 -1.23 8.78
C TRP A 64 -1.76 -1.50 7.43
N VAL A 65 -2.26 -2.51 6.72
CA VAL A 65 -1.88 -2.84 5.34
C VAL A 65 -3.11 -2.66 4.47
N SER A 66 -3.11 -1.72 3.54
CA SER A 66 -4.21 -1.60 2.58
C SER A 66 -4.14 -2.74 1.57
N THR A 67 -5.31 -3.26 1.19
CA THR A 67 -5.40 -4.29 0.15
C THR A 67 -5.48 -3.60 -1.21
N PRO A 68 -4.56 -3.89 -2.16
CA PRO A 68 -4.66 -3.36 -3.51
C PRO A 68 -5.96 -3.87 -4.17
N ARG A 69 -6.61 -3.02 -4.95
CA ARG A 69 -7.90 -3.33 -5.60
C ARG A 69 -7.84 -3.04 -7.08
N LYS A 70 -8.45 -3.91 -7.87
CA LYS A 70 -8.84 -3.58 -9.25
C LYS A 70 -10.08 -2.68 -9.19
N ARG A 71 -9.99 -1.43 -9.68
CA ARG A 71 -11.12 -0.48 -9.73
C ARG A 71 -11.88 -0.57 -11.05
N GLN A 72 -11.16 -0.72 -12.16
CA GLN A 72 -11.68 -0.93 -13.51
C GLN A 72 -10.69 -1.82 -14.28
N ASP A 73 -11.05 -2.30 -15.48
CA ASP A 73 -10.24 -3.32 -16.16
C ASP A 73 -8.73 -3.02 -16.24
N LEU A 74 -8.38 -1.81 -16.68
CA LEU A 74 -6.99 -1.36 -16.79
C LEU A 74 -6.47 -0.63 -15.54
N LEU A 75 -7.32 -0.38 -14.53
CA LEU A 75 -7.00 0.53 -13.42
C LEU A 75 -6.96 -0.17 -12.06
N TRP A 76 -5.79 -0.10 -11.44
CA TRP A 76 -5.47 -0.73 -10.16
C TRP A 76 -5.12 0.33 -9.13
N THR A 77 -5.29 0.02 -7.83
CA THR A 77 -4.76 0.88 -6.78
C THR A 77 -3.36 0.45 -6.36
N ASP A 78 -2.55 1.39 -5.87
CA ASP A 78 -1.40 1.03 -5.06
C ASP A 78 -1.82 0.41 -3.72
N ALA A 79 -0.83 -0.01 -2.95
CA ALA A 79 -0.99 -0.46 -1.58
C ALA A 79 -0.12 0.38 -0.64
N GLU A 80 -0.50 0.38 0.65
CA GLU A 80 0.18 1.12 1.71
C GLU A 80 0.36 0.20 2.91
N VAL A 81 1.54 0.29 3.53
CA VAL A 81 1.78 -0.18 4.90
C VAL A 81 1.99 1.03 5.79
N CYS A 82 1.14 1.17 6.80
CA CYS A 82 1.14 2.27 7.76
C CYS A 82 1.41 1.74 9.17
N PHE A 83 2.54 2.13 9.74
CA PHE A 83 2.86 1.94 11.15
C PHE A 83 2.24 3.09 11.93
N THR A 84 1.10 2.84 12.57
CA THR A 84 0.17 3.90 12.99
C THR A 84 0.61 4.66 14.24
N ALA A 85 1.41 4.03 15.10
CA ALA A 85 1.83 4.62 16.37
C ALA A 85 2.69 5.87 16.19
N THR A 86 2.47 6.88 17.02
CA THR A 86 3.20 8.16 16.93
C THR A 86 3.52 8.74 18.30
N PRO A 87 4.80 9.09 18.59
CA PRO A 87 6.01 8.77 17.84
C PRO A 87 6.42 7.28 17.89
N LEU A 88 6.56 6.65 16.73
CA LEU A 88 6.88 5.22 16.60
C LEU A 88 8.21 4.84 17.29
N LYS A 89 9.30 5.56 17.02
CA LYS A 89 10.65 5.20 17.49
C LYS A 89 10.79 5.19 19.02
N SER A 90 10.18 6.15 19.70
CA SER A 90 10.30 6.28 21.16
C SER A 90 9.26 5.47 21.92
N GLN A 91 8.04 5.31 21.38
CA GLN A 91 7.01 4.49 22.04
C GLN A 91 7.21 3.00 21.78
N PHE A 92 7.51 2.62 20.54
CA PHE A 92 7.62 1.22 20.11
C PHE A 92 8.91 1.00 19.31
N PRO A 93 10.10 1.01 19.96
CA PRO A 93 11.38 0.89 19.28
C PRO A 93 11.53 -0.42 18.50
N GLN A 94 10.91 -1.51 18.96
CA GLN A 94 10.90 -2.78 18.24
C GLN A 94 10.05 -2.71 16.96
N LEU A 95 8.86 -2.12 17.03
CA LEU A 95 8.01 -1.89 15.85
C LEU A 95 8.69 -0.94 14.85
N HIS A 96 9.44 0.04 15.34
CA HIS A 96 10.28 0.88 14.48
C HIS A 96 11.36 0.08 13.73
N ARG A 97 12.00 -0.90 14.37
CA ARG A 97 12.95 -1.80 13.69
C ARG A 97 12.26 -2.62 12.60
N ILE A 98 11.03 -3.09 12.84
CA ILE A 98 10.23 -3.78 11.83
C ILE A 98 9.93 -2.85 10.65
N ALA A 99 9.58 -1.58 10.91
CA ALA A 99 9.38 -0.60 9.84
C ALA A 99 10.64 -0.41 8.97
N LEU A 100 11.82 -0.33 9.59
CA LEU A 100 13.09 -0.23 8.86
C LEU A 100 13.41 -1.51 8.08
N ALA A 101 13.12 -2.68 8.64
CA ALA A 101 13.28 -3.97 7.97
C ALA A 101 12.34 -4.09 6.77
N PHE A 102 11.08 -3.65 6.91
CA PHE A 102 10.10 -3.61 5.83
C PHE A 102 10.55 -2.67 4.70
N ALA A 103 11.03 -1.47 5.05
CA ALA A 103 11.60 -0.53 4.08
C ALA A 103 12.80 -1.13 3.32
N THR A 104 13.60 -1.95 4.00
CA THR A 104 14.75 -2.64 3.39
C THR A 104 14.30 -3.77 2.46
N TRP A 105 13.27 -4.51 2.87
CA TRP A 105 12.66 -5.56 2.06
C TRP A 105 12.03 -4.98 0.78
N LEU A 106 11.28 -3.87 0.87
CA LEU A 106 10.69 -3.23 -0.31
C LEU A 106 11.72 -2.81 -1.36
N LYS A 107 12.93 -2.41 -0.93
CA LYS A 107 14.03 -2.03 -1.84
C LYS A 107 14.58 -3.19 -2.69
N GLN A 108 14.18 -4.43 -2.41
CA GLN A 108 14.56 -5.59 -3.21
C GLN A 108 13.77 -5.70 -4.52
N PHE A 109 12.69 -4.93 -4.66
CA PHE A 109 11.84 -4.91 -5.85
C PHE A 109 12.17 -3.75 -6.78
N ASP A 110 11.58 -3.78 -7.98
CA ASP A 110 11.79 -2.78 -9.02
C ASP A 110 11.30 -1.40 -8.57
N LEU A 111 12.18 -0.39 -8.61
CA LEU A 111 11.85 1.01 -8.35
C LEU A 111 11.21 1.61 -9.61
N VAL A 112 9.91 1.93 -9.54
CA VAL A 112 9.14 2.41 -10.70
C VAL A 112 8.86 3.91 -10.66
N PHE A 113 9.12 4.56 -9.53
CA PHE A 113 9.05 6.01 -9.43
C PHE A 113 9.89 6.52 -8.26
N SER A 114 10.67 7.58 -8.49
CA SER A 114 11.26 8.39 -7.45
C SER A 114 11.27 9.86 -7.87
N ARG A 115 10.72 10.73 -7.01
CA ARG A 115 10.74 12.18 -7.25
C ARG A 115 12.14 12.79 -7.13
N LYS A 116 13.02 12.19 -6.32
CA LYS A 116 14.34 12.76 -6.03
C LYS A 116 15.37 12.43 -7.10
N ASP A 117 15.29 11.21 -7.62
CA ASP A 117 16.35 10.63 -8.43
C ASP A 117 15.98 10.55 -9.92
N GLU A 118 14.78 11.02 -10.32
CA GLU A 118 14.23 10.94 -11.68
C GLU A 118 14.35 9.52 -12.29
N VAL A 119 14.12 8.49 -11.45
CA VAL A 119 14.28 7.09 -11.82
C VAL A 119 13.04 6.55 -12.52
N ALA A 120 13.30 5.72 -13.53
CA ALA A 120 12.34 4.93 -14.30
C ALA A 120 11.21 5.77 -14.93
N PRO A 121 11.55 6.83 -15.69
CA PRO A 121 10.58 7.75 -16.29
C PRO A 121 9.61 7.03 -17.24
N GLU A 122 9.97 5.87 -17.77
CA GLU A 122 9.12 5.04 -18.62
C GLU A 122 7.82 4.59 -17.92
N TRP A 123 7.82 4.46 -16.59
CA TRP A 123 6.62 4.04 -15.84
C TRP A 123 5.74 5.20 -15.43
N SER A 124 6.24 6.43 -15.40
CA SER A 124 5.49 7.63 -14.98
C SER A 124 4.18 7.79 -15.74
N TYR A 125 4.13 7.37 -17.02
CA TYR A 125 2.91 7.42 -17.84
C TYR A 125 1.77 6.53 -17.29
N TYR A 126 2.11 5.46 -16.57
CA TYR A 126 1.16 4.50 -16.00
C TYR A 126 0.75 4.83 -14.55
N LEU A 127 1.33 5.88 -13.95
CA LEU A 127 1.09 6.28 -12.56
C LEU A 127 0.22 7.55 -12.53
N GLU A 128 -1.09 7.36 -12.34
CA GLU A 128 -2.09 8.42 -12.41
C GLU A 128 -2.69 8.70 -11.01
N GLY A 129 -3.66 9.61 -10.93
CA GLY A 129 -4.48 9.79 -9.71
C GLY A 129 -3.69 10.21 -8.46
N GLY A 130 -2.62 10.99 -8.65
CA GLY A 130 -1.83 11.57 -7.55
C GLY A 130 -0.79 10.64 -6.93
N LEU A 131 -0.51 9.47 -7.52
CA LEU A 131 0.59 8.60 -7.08
C LEU A 131 1.95 9.32 -7.05
N GLN A 132 2.21 10.12 -8.08
CA GLN A 132 3.48 10.84 -8.22
C GLN A 132 3.61 12.01 -7.22
N ASN A 133 2.52 12.39 -6.53
CA ASN A 133 2.51 13.53 -5.63
C ASN A 133 3.04 13.21 -4.22
N SER A 134 3.12 11.94 -3.81
CA SER A 134 3.53 11.58 -2.44
C SER A 134 5.00 11.83 -2.13
N GLY A 135 5.86 12.09 -3.12
CA GLY A 135 7.29 12.36 -2.91
C GLY A 135 8.12 11.14 -2.44
N ASP A 136 7.45 10.05 -2.11
CA ASP A 136 8.04 8.77 -1.74
C ASP A 136 8.50 7.97 -2.96
N ASN A 137 9.47 7.07 -2.75
CA ASN A 137 9.84 6.05 -3.74
C ASN A 137 8.72 5.01 -3.84
N LEU A 138 8.33 4.65 -5.06
CA LEU A 138 7.37 3.58 -5.31
C LEU A 138 8.09 2.37 -5.89
N TYR A 139 8.02 1.26 -5.16
CA TYR A 139 8.50 -0.04 -5.61
C TYR A 139 7.33 -0.87 -6.12
N ALA A 140 7.54 -1.70 -7.14
CA ALA A 140 6.52 -2.59 -7.69
C ALA A 140 6.80 -4.04 -7.32
N LEU A 141 5.85 -4.69 -6.64
CA LEU A 141 5.92 -6.13 -6.37
C LEU A 141 5.79 -6.92 -7.69
N PRO A 142 6.21 -8.20 -7.74
CA PRO A 142 6.41 -8.91 -9.01
C PRO A 142 5.20 -8.89 -9.94
N GLN A 143 3.98 -9.17 -9.46
CA GLN A 143 2.80 -9.19 -10.32
C GLN A 143 2.35 -7.77 -10.72
N ALA A 144 2.51 -6.77 -9.85
CA ALA A 144 2.27 -5.37 -10.20
C ALA A 144 3.27 -4.86 -11.25
N MET A 145 4.53 -5.31 -11.19
CA MET A 145 5.53 -5.00 -12.20
C MET A 145 5.17 -5.63 -13.56
N ASP A 146 4.69 -6.87 -13.56
CA ASP A 146 4.19 -7.51 -14.78
C ASP A 146 2.94 -6.80 -15.30
N ALA A 147 2.05 -6.34 -14.42
CA ALA A 147 0.89 -5.53 -14.81
C ALA A 147 1.32 -4.21 -15.47
N LEU A 148 2.31 -3.50 -14.91
CA LEU A 148 2.89 -2.30 -15.52
C LEU A 148 3.47 -2.58 -16.91
N ARG A 149 4.27 -3.65 -17.04
CA ARG A 149 4.85 -4.07 -18.33
C ARG A 149 3.78 -4.40 -19.38
N ASN A 150 2.61 -4.87 -18.93
CA ASN A 150 1.44 -5.14 -19.77
C ASN A 150 0.50 -3.93 -19.93
N GLY A 151 0.94 -2.72 -19.57
CA GLY A 151 0.22 -1.48 -19.82
C GLY A 151 -0.96 -1.21 -18.87
N ARG A 152 -0.98 -1.82 -17.69
CA ARG A 152 -1.95 -1.50 -16.64
C ARG A 152 -1.57 -0.20 -15.94
N TYR A 153 -2.58 0.57 -15.55
CA TYR A 153 -2.43 1.85 -14.88
C TYR A 153 -2.70 1.70 -13.38
N PHE A 154 -1.99 2.51 -12.59
CA PHE A 154 -2.15 2.57 -11.16
C PHE A 154 -2.64 3.95 -10.71
N VAL A 155 -3.45 3.98 -9.66
CA VAL A 155 -3.87 5.18 -8.93
C VAL A 155 -3.64 5.01 -7.44
N SER A 156 -3.70 6.11 -6.69
CA SER A 156 -3.63 6.07 -5.23
C SER A 156 -4.80 5.26 -4.65
N HIS A 157 -4.57 4.42 -3.64
CA HIS A 157 -5.62 3.71 -2.90
C HIS A 157 -6.60 4.68 -2.23
N GLY A 158 -6.12 5.88 -1.86
CA GLY A 158 -6.95 6.97 -1.36
C GLY A 158 -7.68 7.77 -2.45
N ALA A 159 -7.59 7.38 -3.73
CA ALA A 159 -8.31 8.04 -4.81
C ALA A 159 -9.81 7.76 -4.69
N ASN A 160 -10.59 8.83 -4.61
CA ASN A 160 -12.06 8.77 -4.65
C ASN A 160 -12.56 8.49 -6.06
N ASP A 161 -13.86 8.21 -6.18
CA ASP A 161 -14.48 7.85 -7.46
C ASP A 161 -14.36 8.95 -8.52
N THR A 162 -14.40 10.23 -8.12
CA THR A 162 -14.20 11.35 -9.03
C THR A 162 -12.81 11.31 -9.69
N VAL A 163 -11.76 11.02 -8.93
CA VAL A 163 -10.38 10.89 -9.46
C VAL A 163 -10.30 9.68 -10.40
N VAL A 164 -10.86 8.54 -9.98
CA VAL A 164 -10.90 7.32 -10.78
C VAL A 164 -11.62 7.55 -12.11
N ASP A 165 -12.79 8.20 -12.10
CA ASP A 165 -13.57 8.54 -13.29
C ASP A 165 -12.83 9.51 -14.21
N THR A 166 -12.11 10.47 -13.64
CA THR A 166 -11.31 11.43 -14.41
C THR A 166 -10.18 10.70 -15.15
N VAL A 167 -9.46 9.82 -14.45
CA VAL A 167 -8.41 8.99 -15.05
C VAL A 167 -9.01 8.07 -16.12
N ALA A 168 -10.10 7.37 -15.82
CA ALA A 168 -10.77 6.48 -16.78
C ALA A 168 -11.20 7.23 -18.06
N LYS A 169 -11.78 8.43 -17.93
CA LYS A 169 -12.14 9.29 -19.07
C LYS A 169 -10.90 9.69 -19.88
N ALA A 170 -9.82 10.10 -19.22
CA ALA A 170 -8.58 10.44 -19.89
C ALA A 170 -7.99 9.24 -20.66
N LEU A 171 -8.01 8.04 -20.06
CA LEU A 171 -7.55 6.82 -20.69
C LEU A 171 -8.41 6.42 -21.90
N ARG A 172 -9.74 6.62 -21.84
CA ARG A 172 -10.63 6.44 -23.00
C ARG A 172 -10.28 7.38 -24.15
N LEU A 173 -9.97 8.64 -23.87
CA LEU A 173 -9.52 9.59 -24.89
C LEU A 173 -8.19 9.20 -25.52
N ARG A 174 -7.37 8.40 -24.83
CA ARG A 174 -6.11 7.83 -25.34
C ARG A 174 -6.32 6.51 -26.11
N GLY A 175 -7.56 6.04 -26.28
CA GLY A 175 -7.91 4.84 -27.03
C GLY A 175 -8.04 3.56 -26.19
N HIS A 176 -7.99 3.64 -24.86
CA HIS A 176 -8.20 2.49 -24.00
C HIS A 176 -9.70 2.25 -23.73
N ALA A 177 -10.20 1.06 -24.08
CA ALA A 177 -11.55 0.64 -23.72
C ALA A 177 -11.56 0.09 -22.28
N PHE A 178 -12.60 0.43 -21.52
CA PHE A 178 -12.88 -0.16 -20.21
C PHE A 178 -14.21 -0.88 -20.33
N ASP A 179 -14.23 -2.18 -20.06
CA ASP A 179 -15.50 -2.89 -19.92
C ASP A 179 -16.28 -2.31 -18.75
N THR A 180 -17.48 -1.79 -19.04
CA THR A 180 -18.38 -1.16 -18.07
C THR A 180 -19.11 -2.16 -17.17
N HIS A 181 -18.69 -3.43 -17.14
CA HIS A 181 -19.29 -4.47 -16.32
C HIS A 181 -18.51 -4.69 -15.03
N TYR A 182 -18.63 -3.76 -14.08
CA TYR A 182 -18.36 -4.06 -12.67
C TYR A 182 -19.57 -3.64 -11.84
N PRO A 183 -20.19 -4.57 -11.08
CA PRO A 183 -21.25 -4.20 -10.17
C PRO A 183 -20.67 -3.34 -9.03
N VAL A 184 -21.41 -2.29 -8.69
CA VAL A 184 -21.19 -1.42 -7.52
C VAL A 184 -21.42 -2.21 -6.23
#